data_AF-A0A0C3A7U7-F1
#
_entry.id   AF-A0A0C3A7U7-F1
#
_cell.length_a   1.000
_cell.length_b   1.000
_cell.length_c   1.000
_cell.angle_alpha   90.00
_cell.angle_beta   90.00
_cell.angle_gamma   90.00
#
_symmetry.space_group_name_H-M   'P 1'
#
loop_
_entity.id
_entity.type
_entity.pdbx_description
1 polymer ?
#
loop_
_entity_poly.entity_id
_entity_poly.type
_entity_poly.pdbx_seq_one_letter_code
_entity_poly.pdbx_strand_id
1 'polypeptide(L)' 'LPQTLVSHGLFPTAPTQPQMAISIELLSFYRALFERSCDAVNAFAAALHTFYTKRGFRIANCKVSDIHCPFTLITNR' A
#
# COMPACT_ATOMS: atom_id res chain seq x y z
N LEU A 1 33.97 14.91 3.21
CA LEU A 1 34.32 13.48 3.01
C LEU A 1 33.22 12.71 2.27
N PRO A 2 32.00 12.49 2.82
CA PRO A 2 30.95 11.75 2.09
C PRO A 2 30.44 12.47 0.83
N GLN A 3 30.31 13.80 0.86
CA GLN A 3 29.89 14.60 -0.31
C GLN A 3 30.85 14.51 -1.50
N THR A 4 32.15 14.36 -1.23
CA THR A 4 33.20 14.25 -2.24
C THR A 4 33.09 12.92 -3.01
N LEU A 5 32.74 11.82 -2.32
CA LEU A 5 32.55 10.52 -2.95
C LEU A 5 31.31 10.50 -3.86
N VAL A 6 30.23 11.18 -3.44
CA VAL A 6 29.01 11.34 -4.24
C VAL A 6 29.27 12.21 -5.48
N SER A 7 30.00 13.32 -5.34
CA SER A 7 30.35 14.18 -6.48
C SER A 7 31.25 13.50 -7.52
N HIS A 8 32.06 12.53 -7.10
CA HIS A 8 32.89 11.73 -8.00
C HIS A 8 32.15 10.52 -8.60
N GLY A 9 30.84 10.39 -8.39
CA GLY A 9 30.03 9.34 -9.00
C GLY A 9 30.27 7.94 -8.43
N LEU A 10 30.97 7.84 -7.29
CA LEU A 10 31.22 6.56 -6.61
C LEU A 10 29.95 6.00 -5.96
N PHE A 11 28.90 6.82 -5.85
CA PHE A 11 27.55 6.43 -5.46
C PHE A 11 26.54 7.04 -6.43
N PRO A 12 26.23 6.39 -7.57
CA PRO A 12 25.44 6.95 -8.66
C PRO A 12 24.01 7.39 -8.29
N THR A 13 23.51 6.96 -7.14
CA THR A 13 22.14 7.21 -6.65
C THR A 13 22.08 7.82 -5.26
N ALA A 14 23.21 8.14 -4.64
CA ALA A 14 23.21 8.71 -3.30
C ALA A 14 22.90 10.22 -3.39
N PRO A 15 21.91 10.73 -2.64
CA PRO A 15 21.63 12.16 -2.62
C PRO A 15 22.79 12.91 -1.97
N THR A 16 23.20 14.03 -2.57
CA THR A 16 24.30 14.88 -2.09
C THR A 16 24.04 15.49 -0.71
N GLN A 17 22.76 15.57 -0.32
CA GLN A 17 22.30 15.97 0.99
C GLN A 17 21.16 15.05 1.43
N PRO A 18 21.13 14.56 2.68
CA PRO A 18 19.99 13.82 3.20
C PRO A 18 18.74 14.72 3.17
N GLN A 19 17.77 14.39 2.32
CA GLN A 19 16.55 15.20 2.14
C GLN A 19 15.53 15.00 3.27
N MET A 20 15.62 13.90 4.01
CA MET A 20 14.76 13.64 5.16
C MET A 20 15.44 12.65 6.11
N ALA A 21 15.69 13.09 7.35
CA ALA A 21 16.00 12.17 8.44
C ALA A 21 14.68 11.59 8.95
N ILE A 22 14.46 10.30 8.72
CA ILE A 22 13.28 9.58 9.23
C ILE A 22 13.74 8.75 10.43
N SER A 23 13.00 8.83 11.54
CA SER A 23 13.28 8.01 12.71
C SER A 23 13.08 6.53 12.39
N ILE A 24 14.09 5.71 12.67
CA ILE A 24 14.04 4.25 12.49
C ILE A 24 13.00 3.63 13.44
N GLU A 25 12.85 4.20 14.64
CA GLU A 25 11.83 3.77 15.61
C GLU A 25 10.42 4.06 15.08
N LEU A 26 10.22 5.21 14.43
CA LEU A 26 8.94 5.56 13.79
C LEU A 26 8.61 4.60 12.65
N LEU A 27 9.59 4.23 11.84
CA LEU A 27 9.38 3.27 10.75
C LEU A 27 9.04 1.87 11.27
N SER A 28 9.70 1.46 12.36
CA SER A 28 9.43 0.19 13.04
C SER A 28 8.02 0.16 13.65
N PHE A 29 7.61 1.27 14.27
CA PHE A 29 6.24 1.46 14.76
C PHE A 29 5.22 1.38 13.62
N TYR A 30 5.45 2.11 12.52
CA TYR A 30 4.54 2.11 11.37
C TYR A 30 4.40 0.71 10.76
N ARG A 31 5.50 -0.04 10.66
CA ARG A 31 5.46 -1.43 10.20
C ARG A 31 4.58 -2.31 11.10
N ALA A 32 4.79 -2.26 12.42
CA ALA A 32 3.99 -3.04 13.36
C ALA A 32 2.50 -2.64 13.31
N LEU A 33 2.22 -1.34 13.20
CA LEU A 33 0.87 -0.82 13.02
C LEU A 33 0.23 -1.33 11.72
N PHE A 34 0.98 -1.30 10.62
CA PHE A 34 0.51 -1.76 9.31
C PHE A 34 0.19 -3.26 9.34
N GLU A 35 1.09 -4.08 9.87
CA GLU A 35 0.87 -5.53 10.01
C GLU A 35 -0.41 -5.83 10.82
N ARG A 36 -0.63 -5.15 11.95
CA ARG A 36 -1.83 -5.38 12.77
C ARG A 36 -3.11 -4.79 12.20
N SER A 37 -3.02 -3.70 11.45
CA SER A 37 -4.19 -3.06 10.81
C SER A 37 -4.66 -3.80 9.56
N CYS A 38 -3.77 -4.53 8.87
CA CYS A 38 -4.13 -5.37 7.73
C CYS A 38 -5.22 -6.39 8.09
N ASP A 39 -5.13 -7.02 9.27
CA ASP A 39 -6.14 -7.98 9.72
C ASP A 39 -7.52 -7.35 9.86
N ALA A 40 -7.59 -6.12 10.39
CA ALA A 40 -8.85 -5.37 10.53
C ALA A 40 -9.42 -4.97 9.16
N VAL A 41 -8.57 -4.50 8.25
CA VAL A 41 -8.98 -4.13 6.88
C VAL A 41 -9.45 -5.38 6.11
N ASN A 42 -8.76 -6.50 6.25
CA ASN A 42 -9.13 -7.77 5.63
C ASN A 42 -10.45 -8.31 6.19
N ALA A 43 -10.64 -8.27 7.51
CA ALA A 43 -11.90 -8.66 8.14
C ALA A 43 -13.06 -7.77 7.67
N PHE A 44 -12.83 -6.47 7.57
CA PHE A 44 -13.82 -5.52 7.05
C PHE A 44 -14.17 -5.79 5.58
N ALA A 45 -13.18 -6.04 4.73
CA ALA A 45 -13.38 -6.41 3.34
C ALA A 45 -14.18 -7.73 3.21
N ALA A 46 -13.88 -8.74 4.03
CA ALA A 46 -14.61 -10.01 4.06
C ALA A 46 -16.07 -9.84 4.54
N ALA A 47 -16.30 -8.98 5.54
CA ALA A 47 -17.63 -8.63 6.01
C ALA A 47 -18.45 -7.93 4.92
N LEU A 48 -17.85 -6.96 4.23
CA LEU A 48 -18.48 -6.28 3.09
C LEU A 48 -18.77 -7.24 1.94
N HIS A 49 -17.82 -8.12 1.61
CA HIS A 49 -18.02 -9.14 0.58
C HIS A 49 -19.23 -10.02 0.90
N THR A 50 -19.32 -10.51 2.14
CA THR A 50 -20.46 -11.33 2.58
C THR A 50 -21.77 -10.53 2.53
N PHE A 51 -21.75 -9.29 2.99
CA PHE A 51 -22.93 -8.42 3.02
C PHE A 51 -23.49 -8.14 1.62
N TYR A 52 -22.61 -7.82 0.66
CA TYR A 52 -23.01 -7.51 -0.71
C TYR A 52 -23.37 -8.77 -1.52
N THR A 53 -22.66 -9.88 -1.31
CA THR A 53 -22.99 -11.16 -1.96
C THR A 53 -24.39 -11.64 -1.57
N LYS A 54 -24.79 -11.50 -0.30
CA LYS A 54 -26.15 -11.82 0.16
C LYS A 54 -27.25 -11.00 -0.55
N ARG A 55 -26.91 -9.84 -1.09
CA ARG A 55 -27.83 -8.95 -1.82
C ARG A 55 -27.76 -9.13 -3.34
N GLY A 56 -27.06 -10.15 -3.83
CA GLY A 56 -26.93 -10.46 -5.25
C GLY A 56 -25.83 -9.68 -5.98
N PHE A 57 -25.05 -8.84 -5.27
CA PHE A 57 -23.93 -8.12 -5.87
C PHE A 57 -22.68 -9.00 -5.87
N ARG A 58 -22.07 -9.18 -7.05
CA ARG A 58 -20.80 -9.90 -7.20
C ARG A 58 -19.66 -8.88 -7.23
N ILE A 59 -18.69 -9.02 -6.34
CA ILE A 59 -17.45 -8.24 -6.39
C ILE A 59 -16.61 -8.77 -7.56
N ALA A 60 -16.31 -7.92 -8.53
CA ALA A 60 -15.36 -8.23 -9.59
C ALA A 60 -13.95 -8.28 -8.96
N ASN A 61 -13.33 -9.46 -8.96
CA ASN A 61 -11.94 -9.59 -8.53
C ASN A 61 -11.05 -8.98 -9.61
N CYS A 62 -10.84 -7.67 -9.50
CA CYS A 62 -9.88 -7.00 -10.34
C CYS A 62 -8.49 -7.31 -9.80
N LYS A 63 -7.77 -8.14 -10.54
CA LYS A 63 -6.36 -8.38 -10.26
C LYS A 63 -5.65 -7.02 -10.24
N VAL A 64 -4.71 -6.87 -9.32
CA VAL A 64 -3.91 -5.66 -9.06
C VAL A 64 -3.20 -5.11 -10.32
N SER A 65 -3.15 -5.89 -11.40
CA SER A 65 -2.67 -5.52 -12.73
C SER A 65 -3.46 -4.40 -13.41
N ASP A 66 -4.74 -4.24 -13.10
CA ASP A 66 -5.63 -3.29 -13.77
C ASP A 66 -6.17 -2.27 -12.75
N ILE A 67 -5.47 -1.13 -12.66
CA ILE A 67 -5.75 0.00 -11.75
C ILE A 67 -7.09 0.70 -12.07
N HIS A 68 -7.89 0.17 -12.99
CA HIS A 68 -9.21 0.70 -13.30
C HIS A 68 -10.32 -0.33 -13.09
N CYS A 69 -10.71 -0.53 -11.83
CA CYS A 69 -11.97 -1.14 -11.51
C CYS A 69 -12.78 -0.27 -10.55
N PRO A 70 -13.48 0.76 -11.07
CA PRO A 70 -14.55 1.37 -10.32
C PRO A 70 -15.60 0.29 -10.06
N PHE A 71 -16.08 0.21 -8.83
CA PHE A 71 -17.13 -0.70 -8.36
C PHE A 71 -18.22 -0.91 -9.43
N THR A 72 -18.08 -1.97 -10.24
CA THR A 72 -19.10 -2.28 -11.24
C THR A 72 -20.14 -3.13 -10.53
N LEU A 73 -21.16 -2.46 -10.01
CA LEU A 73 -22.37 -3.09 -9.50
C LEU A 73 -23.08 -3.74 -10.69
N ILE A 74 -22.77 -5.00 -10.98
CA ILE A 74 -23.57 -5.78 -11.92
C ILE A 74 -24.86 -6.14 -11.18
N THR A 75 -25.84 -5.25 -11.30
CA THR A 75 -27.23 -5.51 -10.92
C THR A 75 -27.75 -6.64 -11.81
N ASN A 76 -28.16 -7.75 -11.19
CA ASN A 76 -28.81 -8.84 -11.90
C ASN A 76 -30.25 -8.40 -12.19
N ARG A 77 -30.55 -8.18 -13.47
CA ARG A 77 -31.91 -7.91 -13.97
C ARG A 77 -32.59 -9.23 -14.30
#